data_AF-X6LEK3-F1
#
_entry.id   AF-X6LEK3-F1
#
_cell.length_a   1.000
_cell.length_b   1.000
_cell.length_c   1.000
_cell.angle_alpha   90.00
_cell.angle_beta   90.00
_cell.angle_gamma   90.00
#
_symmetry.space_group_name_H-M   'P 1'
#
loop_
_entity.id
_entity.type
_entity.pdbx_description
1 polymer ?
#
loop_
_entity_poly.entity_id
_entity_poly.type
_entity_poly.pdbx_seq_one_letter_code
_entity_poly.pdbx_strand_id
1 'polypeptide(L)'
;MSNQITAQNSPETETEPSQQINTHFQTLKELPTPLTLSQCVQHKHELLICGGQFKRACYSYHTLKNEYKFVCDYPSDVELFGHCVVKLVDNNSNNDKYNNQITLLSFGSTWDGQNKHTLMMKYIS
;
A
#
# COMPACT_ATOMS: atom_id res chain seq x y z
N MET A 1 67.87 25.55 7.45
CA MET A 1 66.56 26.23 7.31
C MET A 1 65.50 25.19 7.59
N SER A 2 64.96 25.25 8.80
CA SER A 2 64.07 24.27 9.39
C SER A 2 62.64 24.53 8.93
N ASN A 3 61.98 23.57 8.29
CA ASN A 3 60.54 23.63 8.07
C ASN A 3 59.86 22.78 9.16
N GLN A 4 59.21 23.47 10.10
CA GLN A 4 58.35 22.87 11.10
C GLN A 4 57.06 22.39 10.44
N ILE A 5 56.70 21.14 10.76
CA ILE A 5 55.40 20.54 10.49
C ILE A 5 54.49 20.95 11.64
N THR A 6 53.33 21.54 11.34
CA THR A 6 52.25 21.70 12.31
C THR A 6 51.00 21.07 11.70
N ALA A 7 50.68 19.85 12.15
CA ALA A 7 49.38 19.25 11.91
C ALA A 7 48.39 19.88 12.91
N GLN A 8 47.38 20.58 12.39
CA GLN A 8 46.21 20.98 13.18
C GLN A 8 45.30 19.76 13.33
N ASN A 9 45.10 19.30 14.56
CA ASN A 9 44.09 18.30 14.88
C ASN A 9 42.70 18.89 14.65
N SER A 10 41.89 18.20 13.84
CA SER A 10 40.46 18.43 13.70
C SER A 10 39.75 18.06 15.01
N PRO A 11 38.70 18.78 15.44
CA PRO A 11 37.87 18.30 16.53
C PRO A 11 37.13 17.05 16.07
N GLU A 12 37.22 15.97 16.85
CA GLU A 12 36.38 14.79 16.70
C GLU A 12 34.95 15.21 17.02
N THR A 13 34.07 15.18 16.02
CA THR A 13 32.64 15.39 16.23
C THR A 13 32.10 14.15 16.95
N GLU A 14 31.90 14.27 18.26
CA GLU A 14 31.16 13.28 19.04
C GLU A 14 29.79 13.10 18.38
N THR A 15 29.56 11.89 17.87
CA THR A 15 28.28 11.51 17.28
C THR A 15 27.32 11.28 18.44
N GLU A 16 26.45 12.25 18.69
CA GLU A 16 25.33 12.09 19.61
C GLU A 16 24.56 10.82 19.23
N PRO A 17 24.26 9.91 20.18
CA PRO A 17 23.48 8.74 19.91
C PRO A 17 22.08 9.21 19.51
N SER A 18 21.68 8.90 18.28
CA SER A 18 20.36 9.23 17.75
C SER A 18 19.30 8.77 18.75
N GLN A 19 18.68 9.71 19.44
CA GLN A 19 17.55 9.44 20.31
C GLN A 19 16.48 8.76 19.46
N GLN A 20 16.31 7.46 19.67
CA GLN A 20 15.32 6.66 18.96
C GLN A 20 13.96 7.13 19.45
N ILE A 21 13.35 8.05 18.69
CA ILE A 21 12.04 8.60 19.04
C ILE A 21 11.02 7.46 18.91
N ASN A 22 10.57 6.93 20.04
CA ASN A 22 9.51 5.93 20.13
C ASN A 22 8.16 6.58 19.83
N THR A 23 7.91 6.97 18.57
CA THR A 23 6.58 7.37 18.14
C THR A 23 5.78 6.14 17.72
N HIS A 24 4.50 6.07 18.10
CA HIS A 24 3.60 5.02 17.62
C HIS A 24 3.29 5.13 16.11
N PHE A 25 3.55 6.30 15.53
CA PHE A 25 3.34 6.58 14.11
C PHE A 25 4.68 6.82 13.42
N GLN A 26 4.83 6.22 12.25
CA GLN A 26 5.92 6.48 11.32
C GLN A 26 5.33 6.96 10.00
N THR A 27 5.89 8.02 9.43
CA THR A 27 5.53 8.47 8.08
C THR A 27 6.08 7.49 7.05
N LEU A 28 5.19 6.99 6.18
CA LEU A 28 5.52 6.11 5.06
C LEU A 28 5.40 6.87 3.74
N LYS A 29 5.68 6.20 2.61
CA LYS A 29 5.54 6.82 1.28
C LYS A 29 4.10 7.27 1.06
N GLU A 30 3.96 8.50 0.58
CA GLU A 30 2.66 9.09 0.26
C GLU A 30 1.96 8.34 -0.88
N LEU A 31 0.63 8.35 -0.83
CA LEU A 31 -0.19 7.73 -1.87
C LEU A 31 0.03 8.41 -3.24
N PRO A 32 0.03 7.67 -4.36
CA PRO A 32 0.15 8.24 -5.69
C PRO A 32 -1.03 9.17 -6.06
N THR A 33 -2.18 9.01 -5.40
CA THR A 33 -3.39 9.81 -5.63
C THR A 33 -4.18 9.94 -4.33
N PRO A 34 -4.89 11.06 -4.11
CA PRO A 34 -5.82 11.18 -2.98
C PRO A 34 -6.93 10.14 -3.09
N LEU A 35 -7.14 9.40 -2.00
CA LEU A 35 -8.17 8.38 -1.89
C LEU A 35 -9.10 8.70 -0.72
N THR A 36 -10.40 8.55 -0.95
CA THR A 36 -11.45 8.61 0.08
C THR A 36 -12.29 7.36 -0.02
N LEU A 37 -12.72 6.80 1.12
CA LEU A 37 -13.57 5.60 1.19
C LEU A 37 -13.02 4.38 0.42
N SER A 38 -11.70 4.32 0.22
CA SER A 38 -11.04 3.18 -0.44
C SER A 38 -11.11 1.92 0.44
N GLN A 39 -11.13 0.76 -0.21
CA GLN A 39 -11.07 -0.54 0.47
C GLN A 39 -9.69 -1.15 0.28
N CYS A 40 -9.15 -1.72 1.35
CA CYS A 40 -7.83 -2.33 1.34
C CYS A 40 -7.91 -3.82 1.72
N VAL A 41 -7.13 -4.65 1.05
CA VAL A 41 -7.00 -6.09 1.35
C VAL A 41 -5.53 -6.46 1.49
N GLN A 42 -5.18 -7.10 2.60
CA GLN A 42 -3.83 -7.61 2.81
C GLN A 42 -3.60 -8.93 2.07
N HIS A 43 -2.47 -9.03 1.37
CA HIS A 43 -1.95 -10.28 0.83
C HIS A 43 -0.43 -10.30 0.89
N LYS A 44 0.13 -11.22 1.68
CA LYS A 44 1.58 -11.33 1.89
C LYS A 44 2.17 -10.01 2.39
N HIS A 45 3.17 -9.48 1.69
CA HIS A 45 3.83 -8.20 1.98
C HIS A 45 3.20 -7.03 1.23
N GLU A 46 2.00 -7.21 0.68
CA GLU A 46 1.28 -6.17 -0.04
C GLU A 46 -0.07 -5.85 0.60
N LEU A 47 -0.43 -4.57 0.55
CA LEU A 47 -1.79 -4.08 0.76
C LEU A 47 -2.34 -3.69 -0.60
N LEU A 48 -3.33 -4.45 -1.09
CA LEU A 48 -4.11 -4.04 -2.25
C LEU A 48 -5.06 -2.94 -1.84
N ILE A 49 -5.12 -1.88 -2.63
CA ILE A 49 -5.96 -0.71 -2.45
C ILE A 49 -6.86 -0.67 -3.67
N CYS A 50 -8.16 -0.88 -3.49
CA CYS A 50 -9.12 -1.05 -4.56
C CYS A 50 -9.97 0.21 -4.70
N GLY A 51 -9.63 1.05 -5.67
CA GLY A 51 -10.40 2.25 -6.00
C GLY A 51 -10.59 3.21 -4.82
N GLY A 52 -11.68 3.95 -4.85
CA GLY A 52 -12.09 4.93 -3.85
C GLY A 52 -13.27 5.73 -4.40
N GLN A 53 -13.81 6.65 -3.62
CA GLN A 53 -14.89 7.51 -4.10
C GLN A 53 -14.44 8.27 -5.36
N PHE A 54 -15.10 8.02 -6.49
CA PHE A 54 -14.75 8.53 -7.83
C PHE A 54 -13.35 8.13 -8.33
N LYS A 55 -12.68 7.16 -7.71
CA LYS A 55 -11.35 6.69 -8.10
C LYS A 55 -11.43 5.23 -8.52
N ARG A 56 -11.14 4.96 -9.78
CA ARG A 56 -11.21 3.61 -10.36
C ARG A 56 -9.90 2.84 -10.23
N ALA A 57 -8.78 3.53 -10.06
CA ALA A 57 -7.46 2.92 -10.02
C ALA A 57 -7.26 2.06 -8.76
N CYS A 58 -6.70 0.88 -8.97
CA CYS A 58 -6.25 -0.04 -7.95
C CYS A 58 -4.72 -0.02 -7.87
N TYR A 59 -4.19 -0.10 -6.66
CA TYR A 59 -2.76 -0.13 -6.39
C TYR A 59 -2.42 -1.28 -5.46
N SER A 60 -1.18 -1.78 -5.50
CA SER A 60 -0.60 -2.53 -4.39
C SER A 60 0.44 -1.66 -3.70
N TYR A 61 0.45 -1.69 -2.37
CA TYR A 61 1.47 -1.07 -1.54
C TYR A 61 2.30 -2.16 -0.88
N HIS A 62 3.58 -2.23 -1.24
CA HIS A 62 4.50 -3.23 -0.70
C HIS A 62 5.09 -2.75 0.63
N THR A 63 4.73 -3.40 1.73
CA THR A 63 5.06 -2.96 3.10
C THR A 63 6.56 -2.95 3.39
N LEU A 64 7.31 -3.94 2.88
CA LEU A 64 8.77 -4.00 3.07
C LEU A 64 9.55 -3.03 2.18
N LYS A 65 9.04 -2.73 0.97
CA LYS A 65 9.72 -1.86 0.00
C LYS A 65 9.30 -0.40 0.13
N ASN A 66 8.19 -0.14 0.85
CA ASN A 66 7.58 1.18 0.95
C ASN A 66 7.26 1.77 -0.45
N GLU A 67 6.72 0.95 -1.35
CA GLU A 67 6.49 1.28 -2.75
C GLU A 67 5.06 0.97 -3.18
N TYR A 68 4.52 1.82 -4.06
CA TYR A 68 3.23 1.60 -4.72
C TYR A 68 3.44 1.10 -6.13
N LYS A 69 2.57 0.19 -6.57
CA LYS A 69 2.48 -0.30 -7.94
C LYS A 69 1.04 -0.20 -8.42
N PHE A 70 0.84 0.33 -9.63
CA PHE A 70 -0.47 0.29 -10.28
C PHE A 70 -0.83 -1.15 -10.64
N VAL A 71 -2.09 -1.53 -10.40
CA VAL A 71 -2.58 -2.88 -10.69
C VAL A 71 -3.51 -2.86 -11.90
N CYS A 72 -4.62 -2.16 -11.80
CA CYS A 72 -5.63 -2.03 -12.85
C CYS A 72 -6.61 -0.91 -12.51
N ASP A 73 -7.55 -0.62 -13.41
CA ASP A 73 -8.74 0.18 -13.08
C ASP A 73 -9.96 -0.73 -12.95
N TYR A 74 -10.92 -0.32 -12.12
CA TYR A 74 -12.30 -0.80 -12.25
C TYR A 74 -12.85 -0.49 -13.66
N PRO A 75 -13.82 -1.27 -14.17
CA PRO A 75 -14.51 -0.97 -15.43
C PRO A 75 -15.04 0.48 -15.52
N SER A 76 -15.16 1.02 -16.73
CA SER A 76 -15.50 2.44 -16.94
C SER A 76 -16.94 2.80 -16.62
N ASP A 77 -17.81 1.80 -16.63
CA ASP A 77 -19.22 1.86 -16.27
C ASP A 77 -19.48 1.70 -14.76
N VAL A 78 -18.44 1.47 -13.96
CA VAL A 78 -18.57 1.29 -12.51
C VAL A 78 -18.29 2.60 -11.79
N GLU A 79 -19.32 3.11 -11.11
CA GLU A 79 -19.22 4.27 -10.23
C GLU A 79 -18.98 3.84 -8.78
N LEU A 80 -17.84 4.24 -8.23
CA LEU A 80 -17.48 3.94 -6.85
C LEU A 80 -17.85 5.11 -5.94
N PHE A 81 -18.88 4.94 -5.12
CA PHE A 81 -19.25 5.88 -4.05
C PHE A 81 -18.98 5.27 -2.67
N GLY A 82 -19.54 4.09 -2.45
CA GLY A 82 -19.25 3.21 -1.33
C GLY A 82 -19.26 1.78 -1.85
N HIS A 83 -18.22 1.02 -1.55
CA HIS A 83 -18.12 -0.36 -1.99
C HIS A 83 -17.38 -1.20 -0.95
N CYS A 84 -17.59 -2.51 -1.00
CA CYS A 84 -16.94 -3.49 -0.15
C CYS A 84 -16.08 -4.40 -1.04
N VAL A 85 -14.85 -4.65 -0.61
CA VAL A 85 -13.97 -5.64 -1.25
C VAL A 85 -13.60 -6.69 -0.21
N VAL A 86 -13.86 -7.95 -0.53
CA VAL A 86 -13.55 -9.08 0.34
C VAL A 86 -12.65 -10.06 -0.37
N LYS A 87 -11.71 -10.64 0.38
CA LYS A 87 -10.89 -11.75 -0.08
C LYS A 87 -11.66 -13.04 0.05
N LEU A 88 -11.77 -13.80 -1.04
CA LEU A 88 -12.29 -15.16 -0.98
C LEU A 88 -11.19 -16.09 -0.44
N VAL A 89 -11.48 -16.79 0.66
CA VAL A 89 -10.61 -17.79 1.26
C VAL A 89 -11.14 -19.17 0.85
N ASP A 90 -10.28 -20.00 0.25
CA ASP A 90 -10.66 -21.35 -0.13
C ASP A 90 -10.18 -22.34 0.94
N ASN A 91 -11.12 -22.85 1.74
CA ASN A 91 -10.82 -23.78 2.82
C ASN A 91 -10.29 -25.14 2.34
N ASN A 92 -10.48 -25.50 1.07
CA ASN A 92 -9.96 -26.76 0.52
C ASN A 92 -8.51 -26.65 0.04
N SER A 93 -7.98 -25.43 -0.04
CA SER A 93 -6.62 -25.11 -0.46
C SER A 93 -5.76 -24.90 0.79
N ASN A 94 -5.12 -25.97 1.28
CA ASN A 94 -4.07 -25.87 2.32
C ASN A 94 -2.85 -25.02 1.89
N ASN A 95 -2.87 -24.44 0.68
CA ASN A 95 -1.77 -23.72 0.06
C ASN A 95 -1.98 -22.20 0.00
N ASP A 96 -3.03 -21.64 0.61
CA ASP A 96 -3.29 -20.17 0.58
C ASP A 96 -2.13 -19.33 1.13
N LYS A 97 -1.28 -19.91 1.98
CA LYS A 97 -0.03 -19.28 2.45
C LYS A 97 1.03 -19.17 1.35
N TYR A 98 1.09 -20.13 0.43
CA TYR A 98 2.07 -20.21 -0.64
C TYR A 98 1.54 -19.66 -1.97
N ASN A 99 0.23 -19.65 -2.16
CA ASN A 99 -0.41 -19.11 -3.36
C ASN A 99 -0.09 -17.63 -3.52
N ASN A 100 0.56 -17.25 -4.62
CA ASN A 100 0.75 -15.85 -5.02
C ASN A 100 -0.54 -15.23 -5.56
N GLN A 101 -1.54 -16.07 -5.86
CA GLN A 101 -2.79 -15.66 -6.43
C GLN A 101 -3.89 -15.60 -5.37
N ILE A 102 -4.71 -14.57 -5.43
CA ILE A 102 -5.94 -14.45 -4.66
C ILE A 102 -7.12 -14.10 -5.57
N THR A 103 -8.32 -14.40 -5.09
CA THR A 103 -9.55 -13.91 -5.68
C THR A 103 -10.20 -12.91 -4.72
N LEU A 104 -10.57 -11.75 -5.24
CA LEU A 104 -11.31 -10.71 -4.54
C LEU A 104 -12.71 -10.61 -5.15
N LEU A 105 -13.69 -10.34 -4.30
CA LEU A 105 -15.04 -9.95 -4.72
C LEU A 105 -15.27 -8.49 -4.32
N SER A 106 -15.74 -7.71 -5.28
CA SER A 106 -16.11 -6.31 -5.08
C SER A 106 -17.61 -6.12 -5.29
N PHE A 107 -18.24 -5.46 -4.35
CA PHE A 107 -19.68 -5.20 -4.33
C PHE A 107 -19.92 -3.73 -4.03
N GLY A 108 -20.88 -3.12 -4.71
CA GLY A 108 -21.25 -1.76 -4.39
C GLY A 108 -22.44 -1.27 -5.20
N SER A 109 -22.78 -0.03 -4.91
CA SER A 109 -23.82 0.74 -5.59
C SER A 109 -23.58 2.22 -5.31
N THR A 110 -24.35 3.06 -5.97
CA THR A 110 -24.52 4.46 -5.55
C THR A 110 -25.34 4.53 -4.26
N TRP A 111 -25.36 5.72 -3.65
CA TRP A 111 -26.06 5.99 -2.38
C TRP A 111 -27.58 5.82 -2.47
N ASP A 112 -28.17 5.99 -3.65
CA ASP A 112 -29.58 5.75 -3.96
C ASP A 112 -29.86 4.29 -4.40
N GLY A 113 -28.85 3.43 -4.35
CA GLY A 113 -28.95 2.01 -4.69
C GLY A 113 -28.95 1.70 -6.18
N GLN A 114 -28.65 2.68 -7.05
CA GLN A 114 -28.43 2.47 -8.48
C GLN A 114 -27.00 2.00 -8.78
N ASN A 115 -26.68 1.76 -10.06
CA ASN A 115 -25.34 1.40 -10.54
C ASN A 115 -24.68 0.26 -9.73
N LYS A 116 -25.47 -0.76 -9.42
CA LYS A 116 -25.02 -1.91 -8.63
C LYS A 116 -23.97 -2.68 -9.39
N HIS A 117 -22.91 -3.08 -8.71
CA HIS A 117 -21.91 -3.99 -9.28
C HIS A 117 -21.61 -5.16 -8.36
N THR A 118 -21.22 -6.26 -8.99
CA THR A 118 -20.63 -7.43 -8.34
C THR A 118 -19.54 -7.94 -9.27
N LEU A 119 -18.28 -7.81 -8.85
CA LEU A 119 -17.12 -8.06 -9.70
C LEU A 119 -16.17 -9.02 -9.01
N MET A 120 -15.53 -9.87 -9.82
CA MET A 120 -14.43 -10.72 -9.38
C MET A 120 -13.11 -10.18 -9.92
N MET A 121 -12.12 -10.04 -9.06
CA MET A 121 -10.76 -9.68 -9.44
C MET A 121 -9.80 -10.81 -9.04
N LYS A 122 -9.01 -11.30 -9.99
CA LYS A 122 -7.88 -12.17 -9.71
C LYS A 122 -6.62 -11.33 -9.65
N TYR A 123 -5.87 -11.46 -8.56
CA TYR A 123 -4.61 -10.76 -8.38
C TYR A 123 -3.47 -11.75 -8.18
N ILE A 124 -2.29 -11.46 -8.72
CA ILE A 124 -1.06 -12.22 -8.53
C ILE A 124 0.03 -11.26 -8.04
N SER A 125 0.58 -11.57 -6.86
CA SER A 125 1.66 -10.83 -6.19
C SER A 125 2.99 -10.97 -6.95
#